data_AF-A0A4Y7KGW2-F1
#
_entry.id   AF-A0A4Y7KGW2-F1
#
_cell.length_a   1.000
_cell.length_b   1.000
_cell.length_c   1.000
_cell.angle_alpha   90.00
_cell.angle_beta   90.00
_cell.angle_gamma   90.00
#
_symmetry.space_group_name_H-M   'P 1'
#
loop_
_entity.id
_entity.type
_entity.pdbx_description
1 polymer ?
#
loop_
_entity_poly.entity_id
_entity_poly.type
_entity_poly.pdbx_seq_one_letter_code
_entity_poly.pdbx_strand_id
1 'polypeptide(L)'
;MDMEETKEYIVNCQSYDGGFWLVPGLESHGSDEGGATYSAVVALRLMGFIEDAILSISSVIDVESLLEWCLQRQAIDGGFQGRVNKAT
;
A
#
# COMPACT_ATOMS: atom_id res chain seq x y z
N MET A 1 1.27 19.41 -11.59
CA MET A 1 1.40 17.96 -11.33
C MET A 1 0.20 17.31 -11.97
N ASP A 2 0.42 16.34 -12.85
CA ASP A 2 -0.67 15.61 -13.49
C ASP A 2 -1.18 14.53 -12.53
N MET A 3 -2.46 14.61 -12.16
CA MET A 3 -3.04 13.69 -11.17
C MET A 3 -3.26 12.30 -11.73
N GLU A 4 -3.55 12.17 -13.03
CA GLU A 4 -3.76 10.87 -13.67
C GLU A 4 -2.44 10.12 -13.82
N GLU A 5 -1.38 10.80 -14.26
CA GLU A 5 -0.04 10.22 -14.36
C GLU A 5 0.50 9.84 -12.97
N THR A 6 0.25 10.67 -11.95
CA THR A 6 0.62 10.37 -10.56
C THR A 6 -0.13 9.16 -10.02
N LYS A 7 -1.44 9.06 -10.29
CA LYS A 7 -2.27 7.91 -9.91
C LYS A 7 -1.72 6.64 -10.55
N GLU A 8 -1.44 6.64 -11.86
CA GLU A 8 -0.88 5.48 -12.55
C GLU A 8 0.47 5.07 -11.98
N TYR A 9 1.34 6.03 -11.65
CA TYR A 9 2.62 5.72 -11.00
C TYR A 9 2.41 5.02 -9.65
N ILE A 10 1.52 5.53 -8.80
CA ILE A 10 1.24 4.95 -7.47
C ILE A 10 0.61 3.56 -7.60
N VAL A 11 -0.35 3.38 -8.52
CA VAL A 11 -0.99 2.07 -8.76
C VAL A 11 0.04 1.03 -9.20
N ASN A 12 0.99 1.41 -10.07
CA ASN A 12 2.07 0.53 -10.51
C ASN A 12 3.12 0.23 -9.40
N CYS A 13 3.10 0.95 -8.29
CA CYS A 13 3.92 0.65 -7.12
C CYS A 13 3.33 -0.45 -6.21
N GLN A 14 2.09 -0.90 -6.45
CA GLN A 14 1.52 -2.01 -5.69
C GLN A 14 2.19 -3.32 -6.12
N SER A 15 2.77 -4.05 -5.17
CA SER A 15 3.40 -5.35 -5.42
C SER A 15 2.42 -6.49 -5.24
N TYR A 16 2.85 -7.68 -5.65
CA TYR A 16 2.07 -8.92 -5.58
C TYR A 16 1.66 -9.30 -4.16
N ASP A 17 2.38 -8.83 -3.14
CA ASP A 17 2.07 -9.07 -1.73
C ASP A 17 1.02 -8.10 -1.19
N GLY A 18 0.58 -7.11 -1.98
CA GLY A 18 -0.46 -6.14 -1.64
C GLY A 18 0.04 -4.82 -1.06
N GLY A 19 1.31 -4.74 -0.66
CA GLY A 19 1.96 -3.51 -0.19
C GLY A 19 2.41 -2.58 -1.33
N PHE A 20 2.70 -1.32 -1.01
CA PHE A 20 3.25 -0.36 -1.97
C PHE A 20 4.73 -0.08 -1.74
N TRP A 21 5.43 0.17 -2.85
CA TRP A 21 6.85 0.49 -2.88
C TRP A 21 7.08 1.91 -3.38
N LEU A 22 8.28 2.44 -3.19
CA LEU A 22 8.63 3.78 -3.67
C LEU A 22 8.80 3.85 -5.19
N VAL A 23 9.00 2.69 -5.84
CA VAL A 23 9.28 2.58 -7.28
C VAL A 23 8.53 1.38 -7.86
N PRO A 24 7.89 1.51 -9.03
CA PRO A 24 7.26 0.40 -9.74
C PRO A 24 8.23 -0.73 -10.07
N GLY A 25 7.74 -1.98 -10.01
CA GLY A 25 8.46 -3.15 -10.52
C GLY A 25 9.64 -3.65 -9.68
N LEU A 26 9.85 -3.13 -8.47
CA LEU A 26 10.78 -3.71 -7.51
C LEU A 26 10.08 -4.80 -6.69
N GLU A 27 10.73 -5.96 -6.59
CA GLU A 27 10.29 -7.09 -5.76
C GLU A 27 10.41 -6.72 -4.27
N SER A 28 9.53 -7.29 -3.45
CA SER A 28 9.27 -6.92 -2.05
C SER A 28 10.43 -7.16 -1.05
N HIS A 29 11.68 -7.15 -1.50
CA HIS A 29 12.87 -7.46 -0.73
C HIS A 29 13.73 -6.23 -0.36
N GLY A 30 13.34 -5.02 -0.76
CA GLY A 30 14.17 -3.80 -0.63
C GLY A 30 13.54 -2.64 0.16
N SER A 31 13.93 -2.53 1.44
CA SER A 31 13.87 -1.37 2.36
C SER A 31 12.53 -0.83 2.93
N ASP A 32 12.29 -1.13 4.22
CA ASP A 32 11.50 -0.41 5.24
C ASP A 32 10.10 0.16 4.85
N GLU A 33 9.13 -0.70 4.53
CA GLU A 33 7.99 -0.31 3.67
C GLU A 33 6.63 0.04 4.28
N GLY A 34 6.42 -0.04 5.60
CA GLY A 34 5.15 0.39 6.22
C GLY A 34 4.73 1.83 5.86
N GLY A 35 5.72 2.73 5.73
CA GLY A 35 5.48 4.13 5.37
C GLY A 35 5.03 4.33 3.92
N ALA A 36 5.57 3.56 2.97
CA ALA A 36 5.26 3.69 1.55
C ALA A 36 3.80 3.30 1.27
N THR A 37 3.35 2.18 1.83
CA THR A 37 1.94 1.76 1.79
C THR A 37 1.00 2.82 2.33
N TYR A 38 1.30 3.38 3.51
CA TYR A 38 0.48 4.46 4.08
C TYR A 38 0.45 5.70 3.17
N SER A 39 1.61 6.16 2.70
CA SER A 39 1.71 7.34 1.85
C SER A 39 0.99 7.17 0.52
N ALA A 40 1.06 6.00 -0.11
CA ALA A 40 0.36 5.69 -1.35
C ALA A 40 -1.17 5.79 -1.18
N VAL A 41 -1.72 5.14 -0.15
CA VAL A 41 -3.17 5.15 0.13
C VAL A 41 -3.66 6.56 0.45
N VAL A 42 -2.92 7.30 1.28
CA VAL A 42 -3.28 8.69 1.62
C VAL A 42 -3.18 9.61 0.40
N ALA A 43 -2.16 9.47 -0.45
CA ALA A 43 -2.03 10.28 -1.65
C ALA A 43 -3.21 10.05 -2.61
N LEU A 44 -3.58 8.79 -2.88
CA LEU A 44 -4.73 8.45 -3.72
C LEU A 44 -6.05 8.98 -3.12
N ARG A 45 -6.19 8.91 -1.80
CA ARG A 45 -7.34 9.49 -1.07
C ARG A 45 -7.41 11.01 -1.21
N LEU A 46 -6.29 11.71 -1.02
CA LEU A 46 -6.20 13.17 -1.14
C LEU A 46 -6.46 13.66 -2.57
N MET A 47 -6.09 12.87 -3.57
CA MET A 47 -6.37 13.16 -4.97
C MET A 47 -7.81 12.80 -5.40
N GLY A 48 -8.59 12.16 -4.52
CA GLY A 48 -9.99 11.79 -4.80
C GLY A 48 -10.16 10.51 -5.61
N PHE A 49 -9.11 9.70 -5.77
CA PHE A 49 -9.17 8.41 -6.47
C PHE A 49 -9.65 7.25 -5.58
N ILE A 50 -9.71 7.48 -4.26
CA ILE A 50 -10.24 6.54 -3.28
C ILE A 50 -11.36 7.23 -2.49
N GLU A 51 -12.52 6.60 -2.40
CA GLU A 51 -13.67 7.07 -1.61
C GLU A 51 -13.58 6.65 -0.12
N ASP A 52 -14.46 7.18 0.75
CA ASP A 52 -14.45 6.86 2.20
C ASP A 52 -14.54 5.35 2.46
N ALA A 53 -15.26 4.65 1.58
CA ALA A 53 -15.29 3.21 1.54
C ALA A 53 -14.21 2.70 0.58
N ILE A 54 -13.00 2.48 1.10
CA ILE A 54 -11.90 1.81 0.39
C ILE A 54 -12.32 0.46 -0.20
N LEU A 55 -13.28 -0.24 0.42
CA LEU A 55 -13.77 -1.56 0.01
C LEU A 55 -14.73 -1.55 -1.21
N SER A 56 -14.85 -0.43 -1.93
CA SER A 56 -15.66 -0.37 -3.13
C SER A 56 -15.04 -1.22 -4.25
N ILE A 57 -15.87 -2.01 -4.95
CA ILE A 57 -15.49 -2.89 -6.08
C ILE A 57 -14.82 -2.13 -7.23
N SER A 58 -14.95 -0.80 -7.27
CA SER A 58 -14.36 0.08 -8.29
C SER A 58 -13.06 0.76 -7.85
N SER A 59 -12.34 0.20 -6.87
CA SER A 59 -11.06 0.74 -6.44
C SER A 59 -10.00 0.66 -7.54
N VAL A 60 -9.17 1.69 -7.65
CA VAL A 60 -8.03 1.75 -8.58
C VAL A 60 -6.84 0.89 -8.15
N ILE A 61 -6.90 0.31 -6.94
CA ILE A 61 -5.88 -0.54 -6.33
C ILE A 61 -6.50 -1.87 -5.89
N ASP A 62 -5.68 -2.91 -5.74
CA ASP A 62 -6.10 -4.19 -5.18
C ASP A 62 -6.24 -4.07 -3.66
N VAL A 63 -7.48 -3.86 -3.20
CA VAL A 63 -7.78 -3.60 -1.79
C VAL A 63 -7.73 -4.86 -0.94
N GLU A 64 -8.04 -6.02 -1.52
CA GLU A 64 -8.08 -7.29 -0.81
C GLU A 64 -6.67 -7.72 -0.40
N SER A 65 -5.73 -7.68 -1.35
CA SER A 65 -4.31 -7.94 -1.07
C SER A 65 -3.70 -6.90 -0.12
N LEU A 66 -4.06 -5.62 -0.25
CA LEU A 66 -3.63 -4.57 0.68
C LEU A 66 -4.12 -4.83 2.11
N LEU A 67 -5.39 -5.25 2.26
CA LEU A 67 -5.96 -5.59 3.57
C LEU A 67 -5.22 -6.79 4.18
N GLU A 68 -5.01 -7.85 3.39
CA GLU A 68 -4.26 -9.02 3.83
C GLU A 68 -2.85 -8.63 4.26
N TRP A 69 -2.16 -7.81 3.46
CA TRP A 69 -0.83 -7.29 3.78
C TRP A 69 -0.82 -6.54 5.11
N CYS A 70 -1.80 -5.67 5.36
CA CYS A 70 -1.93 -4.92 6.61
C CYS A 70 -2.14 -5.84 7.81
N LEU A 71 -3.01 -6.85 7.68
CA LEU A 71 -3.27 -7.81 8.76
C LEU A 71 -2.03 -8.64 9.10
N GLN A 72 -1.24 -9.02 8.10
CA GLN A 72 0.02 -9.72 8.29
C GLN A 72 1.14 -8.85 8.93
N ARG A 73 0.91 -7.54 9.13
CA ARG A 73 1.84 -6.68 9.90
C ARG A 73 1.58 -6.73 11.39
N GLN A 74 0.42 -7.21 11.84
CA GLN A 74 0.15 -7.36 13.26
C GLN A 74 0.95 -8.53 13.84
N ALA A 75 1.83 -8.22 14.79
CA ALA A 75 2.62 -9.21 15.50
C ALA A 75 1.84 -9.81 16.68
N ILE A 76 2.34 -10.94 17.20
CA ILE A 76 1.71 -11.69 18.29
C ILE A 76 1.64 -10.86 19.59
N ASP A 77 2.58 -9.95 19.78
CA ASP A 77 2.60 -9.00 20.91
C ASP A 77 1.58 -7.85 20.77
N GLY A 78 0.85 -7.81 19.66
CA GLY A 78 -0.15 -6.78 19.35
C GLY A 78 0.42 -5.51 18.71
N GLY A 79 1.74 -5.40 18.53
CA GLY A 79 2.35 -4.32 17.78
C GLY A 79 2.24 -4.53 16.26
N PHE A 80 2.61 -3.51 15.49
CA PHE A 80 2.64 -3.60 14.03
C PHE A 80 4.08 -3.49 13.53
N GLN A 81 4.48 -4.46 12.71
CA GLN A 81 5.77 -4.45 12.07
C GLN A 81 5.65 -3.68 10.76
N GLY A 82 6.60 -2.80 10.45
CA GLY A 82 6.64 -2.17 9.12
C GLY A 82 7.01 -3.15 8.00
N ARG A 83 7.47 -4.37 8.34
CA ARG A 83 7.99 -5.38 7.41
C ARG A 83 7.80 -6.78 7.96
N VAL A 84 7.69 -7.76 7.06
CA VAL A 84 7.69 -9.18 7.41
C VAL A 84 9.02 -9.55 8.11
N ASN A 85 8.95 -10.26 9.23
CA ASN A 85 10.11 -10.80 9.96
C ASN A 85 11.06 -9.76 10.61
N LYS A 86 10.59 -8.55 10.91
CA LYS A 86 11.32 -7.59 11.76
C LYS A 86 10.80 -7.65 13.19
N ALA A 87 11.63 -7.31 14.18
CA ALA A 87 11.14 -7.16 15.54
C ALA A 87 10.14 -6.00 15.63
N THR A 88 9.08 -6.21 16.40
CA THR A 88 8.12 -5.18 16.82
C THR A 88 8.72 -4.28 17.89
#